data_AF-A0A958X617-F1
#
_entry.id   AF-A0A958X617-F1
#
_cell.length_a   1.000
_cell.length_b   1.000
_cell.length_c   1.000
_cell.angle_alpha   90.00
_cell.angle_beta   90.00
_cell.angle_gamma   90.00
#
_symmetry.space_group_name_H-M   'P 1'
#
loop_
_entity.id
_entity.type
_entity.pdbx_description
1 polymer ?
#
loop_
_entity_poly.entity_id
_entity_poly.type
_entity_poly.pdbx_seq_one_letter_code
_entity_poly.pdbx_strand_id
1 'polypeptide(L)'
;MKKTMLLLVLLAQSLFAAAQLYVEGVKLEPANTGQYLEIDPLFREDGSCAFQVDYGQSEPKKDFVSDVNGKRYHFRSVIDGLNLFFEEGWVVDQIYVMERGRRYLLKRRY
;
A
#
# COMPACT_ATOMS: atom_id res chain seq x y z
N MET A 1 -40.76 9.26 -6.34
CA MET A 1 -40.12 9.26 -5.01
C MET A 1 -39.24 8.02 -4.76
N LYS A 2 -39.73 6.80 -4.99
CA LYS A 2 -38.93 5.57 -4.76
C LYS A 2 -37.65 5.48 -5.61
N LYS A 3 -37.69 5.91 -6.88
CA LYS A 3 -36.54 5.86 -7.81
C LYS A 3 -35.43 6.86 -7.46
N THR A 4 -35.81 8.05 -6.99
CA THR A 4 -34.86 9.09 -6.56
C THR A 4 -34.12 8.68 -5.28
N MET A 5 -34.81 8.02 -4.36
CA MET A 5 -34.19 7.48 -3.14
C MET A 5 -33.18 6.36 -3.46
N LEU A 6 -33.49 5.47 -4.40
CA LEU A 6 -32.57 4.43 -4.85
C LEU A 6 -31.29 5.01 -5.48
N LEU A 7 -31.43 6.07 -6.29
CA LEU A 7 -30.29 6.74 -6.91
C LEU A 7 -29.35 7.38 -5.87
N LEU A 8 -29.92 8.01 -4.84
CA LEU A 8 -29.17 8.61 -3.73
C LEU A 8 -28.42 7.55 -2.91
N VAL A 9 -29.04 6.39 -2.67
CA VAL A 9 -28.40 5.27 -1.96
C VAL A 9 -27.24 4.70 -2.79
N LEU A 10 -27.42 4.53 -4.11
CA LEU A 10 -26.35 4.05 -4.99
C LEU A 10 -25.17 5.04 -5.10
N LEU A 11 -25.46 6.34 -5.14
CA LEU A 11 -24.43 7.40 -5.10
C LEU A 11 -23.70 7.44 -3.77
N ALA A 12 -24.39 7.28 -2.64
CA ALA A 12 -23.76 7.24 -1.32
C ALA A 12 -22.81 6.04 -1.18
N GLN A 13 -23.13 4.90 -1.78
CA GLN A 13 -22.29 3.70 -1.76
C GLN A 13 -21.00 3.85 -2.60
N SER A 14 -21.00 4.70 -3.65
CA SER A 14 -19.79 4.96 -4.45
C SER A 14 -18.68 5.71 -3.71
N LEU A 15 -18.98 6.28 -2.54
CA LEU A 15 -18.00 7.03 -1.73
C LEU A 15 -17.17 6.13 -0.80
N PHE A 16 -17.52 4.85 -0.64
CA PHE A 16 -16.96 3.97 0.41
C PHE A 16 -15.92 2.95 -0.03
N ALA A 17 -15.41 3.00 -1.26
CA ALA A 17 -14.50 1.96 -1.75
C ALA A 17 -13.31 2.51 -2.52
N ALA A 18 -12.48 3.28 -1.83
CA ALA A 18 -11.05 3.23 -2.07
C ALA A 18 -10.44 2.96 -0.70
N ALA A 19 -9.83 1.79 -0.51
CA ALA A 19 -8.74 1.78 0.46
C ALA A 19 -7.74 2.88 0.01
N GLN A 20 -6.96 3.38 0.94
CA GLN A 20 -6.00 4.44 0.63
C GLN A 20 -4.71 4.06 1.31
N LEU A 21 -3.68 3.83 0.51
CA LEU A 21 -2.34 3.56 1.01
C LEU A 21 -1.63 4.87 1.34
N TYR A 22 -1.07 4.96 2.54
CA TYR A 22 -0.25 6.08 2.98
C TYR A 22 1.16 5.61 3.35
N VAL A 23 2.13 6.47 3.11
CA VAL A 23 3.52 6.31 3.55
C VAL A 23 3.95 7.59 4.25
N GLU A 24 4.32 7.48 5.52
CA GLU A 24 4.64 8.62 6.38
C GLU A 24 3.57 9.75 6.35
N GLY A 25 2.29 9.36 6.33
CA GLY A 25 1.13 10.27 6.29
C GLY A 25 0.81 10.81 4.89
N VAL A 26 1.63 10.51 3.88
CA VAL A 26 1.41 10.94 2.50
C VAL A 26 0.71 9.85 1.72
N LYS A 27 -0.44 10.18 1.14
CA LYS A 27 -1.20 9.26 0.28
C LYS A 27 -0.39 8.90 -0.96
N LEU A 28 -0.34 7.63 -1.32
CA LEU A 28 0.33 7.17 -2.54
C LEU A 28 -0.55 7.43 -3.76
N GLU A 29 -0.04 8.23 -4.68
CA GLU A 29 -0.73 8.62 -5.92
C GLU A 29 0.21 8.47 -7.11
N PRO A 30 -0.30 8.27 -8.33
CA PRO A 30 0.56 8.16 -9.52
C PRO A 30 1.52 9.35 -9.66
N ALA A 31 1.08 10.54 -9.24
CA ALA A 31 1.85 11.77 -9.28
C ALA A 31 3.10 11.79 -8.36
N ASN A 32 3.13 10.98 -7.29
CA ASN A 32 4.23 10.97 -6.32
C ASN A 32 4.99 9.63 -6.23
N THR A 33 4.49 8.57 -6.87
CA THR A 33 5.11 7.22 -6.86
C THR A 33 5.60 6.77 -8.23
N GLY A 34 5.14 7.38 -9.31
CA GLY A 34 5.40 6.88 -10.66
C GLY A 34 4.73 5.51 -10.91
N GLN A 35 5.39 4.67 -11.70
CA GLN A 35 4.86 3.36 -12.15
C GLN A 35 5.31 2.18 -11.28
N TYR A 36 6.38 2.34 -10.52
CA TYR A 36 7.01 1.27 -9.75
C TYR A 36 7.37 1.78 -8.35
N LEU A 37 7.31 0.88 -7.38
CA LEU A 37 7.90 1.07 -6.06
C LEU A 37 8.45 -0.25 -5.55
N GLU A 38 9.44 -0.21 -4.69
CA GLU A 38 9.95 -1.39 -3.99
C GLU A 38 9.45 -1.38 -2.54
N ILE A 39 9.12 -2.56 -2.01
CA ILE A 39 8.81 -2.74 -0.60
C ILE A 39 9.74 -3.77 0.05
N ASP A 40 10.17 -3.45 1.27
CA ASP A 40 11.02 -4.30 2.11
C ASP A 40 10.30 -4.60 3.44
N PRO A 41 9.84 -5.85 3.66
CA PRO A 41 9.23 -6.26 4.91
C PRO A 41 10.26 -6.40 6.03
N LEU A 42 10.07 -5.62 7.08
CA LEU A 42 10.85 -5.68 8.31
C LEU A 42 10.08 -6.50 9.34
N PHE A 43 10.51 -7.76 9.48
CA PHE A 43 9.89 -8.75 10.36
C PHE A 43 10.21 -8.49 11.84
N ARG A 44 9.23 -8.79 12.68
CA ARG A 44 9.38 -8.94 14.13
C ARG A 44 9.48 -10.41 14.53
N GLU A 45 9.86 -10.65 15.77
CA GLU A 45 9.94 -11.98 16.37
C GLU A 45 8.59 -12.71 16.37
N ASP A 46 7.47 -11.98 16.43
CA ASP A 46 6.11 -12.53 16.39
C ASP A 46 5.61 -12.86 14.97
N GLY A 47 6.45 -12.67 13.94
CA GLY A 47 6.11 -12.89 12.54
C GLY A 47 5.34 -11.76 11.87
N SER A 48 4.91 -10.72 12.63
CA SER A 48 4.37 -9.49 12.05
C SER A 48 5.45 -8.71 11.31
N CYS A 49 5.05 -7.81 10.41
CA CYS A 49 6.01 -6.97 9.70
C CYS A 49 5.50 -5.55 9.47
N ALA A 50 6.44 -4.61 9.41
CA ALA A 50 6.22 -3.29 8.79
C ALA A 50 6.81 -3.30 7.38
N PHE A 51 6.21 -2.57 6.45
CA PHE A 51 6.79 -2.38 5.12
C PHE A 51 7.52 -1.05 5.05
N GLN A 52 8.81 -1.11 4.74
CA GLN A 52 9.55 0.04 4.24
C GLN A 52 9.28 0.17 2.74
N VAL A 53 9.15 1.40 2.25
CA VAL A 53 8.88 1.73 0.85
C VAL A 53 10.06 2.49 0.26
N ASP A 54 10.49 2.08 -0.92
CA ASP A 54 11.50 2.77 -1.72
C ASP A 54 10.92 3.16 -3.08
N TYR A 55 11.08 4.43 -3.44
CA TYR A 55 10.59 5.02 -4.69
C TYR A 55 11.67 5.05 -5.79
N GLY A 56 12.83 4.40 -5.60
CA GLY A 56 13.93 4.37 -6.56
C GLY A 56 14.80 5.63 -6.54
N GLN A 57 14.83 6.33 -5.40
CA GLN A 57 15.61 7.53 -5.17
C GLN A 57 17.07 7.18 -4.82
N SER A 58 18.03 8.01 -5.23
CA SER A 58 19.48 7.74 -5.06
C SER A 58 19.90 7.58 -3.60
N GLU A 59 19.18 8.21 -2.67
CA GLU A 59 19.34 8.04 -1.22
C GLU A 59 18.01 7.57 -0.63
N PRO A 60 17.80 6.24 -0.49
CA PRO A 60 16.56 5.68 0.00
C PRO A 60 16.24 6.16 1.41
N LYS A 61 15.12 6.86 1.57
CA LYS A 61 14.59 7.20 2.89
C LYS A 61 14.01 5.96 3.56
N LYS A 62 14.00 5.98 4.90
CA LYS A 62 13.34 4.96 5.70
C LYS A 62 11.88 5.32 5.89
N ASP A 63 11.13 5.27 4.79
CA ASP A 63 9.72 5.60 4.76
C ASP A 63 8.90 4.33 4.94
N PHE A 64 7.91 4.36 5.83
CA PHE A 64 7.10 3.21 6.17
C PHE A 64 5.65 3.42 5.78
N VAL A 65 4.99 2.31 5.42
CA VAL A 65 3.54 2.29 5.29
C VAL A 65 2.91 2.72 6.62
N SER A 66 2.04 3.71 6.57
CA SER A 66 1.44 4.36 7.74
C SER A 66 -0.03 4.65 7.52
N ASP A 67 -0.70 5.17 8.54
CA ASP A 67 -1.98 5.86 8.40
C ASP A 67 -1.78 7.32 7.96
N VAL A 68 -2.89 8.05 7.80
CA VAL A 68 -2.93 9.49 7.46
C VAL A 68 -2.23 10.39 8.50
N ASN A 69 -2.06 9.91 9.73
CA ASN A 69 -1.37 10.65 10.80
C ASN A 69 0.12 10.28 10.90
N GLY A 70 0.64 9.46 9.99
CA GLY A 70 2.02 8.97 10.01
C GLY A 70 2.27 7.84 11.01
N LYS A 71 1.22 7.26 11.63
CA LYS A 71 1.39 6.09 12.49
C LYS A 71 1.64 4.86 11.64
N ARG A 72 2.79 4.20 11.86
CA ARG A 72 3.19 3.02 11.08
C ARG A 72 2.22 1.86 11.23
N TYR A 73 1.93 1.19 10.11
CA TYR A 73 1.18 -0.05 10.09
C TYR A 73 2.06 -1.25 10.42
N HIS A 74 1.46 -2.19 11.14
CA HIS A 74 2.04 -3.49 11.42
C HIS A 74 1.08 -4.57 10.93
N PHE A 75 1.51 -5.22 9.87
CA PHE A 75 0.77 -6.26 9.20
C PHE A 75 1.01 -7.58 9.93
N ARG A 76 -0.02 -8.43 9.97
CA ARG A 76 0.10 -9.74 10.62
C ARG A 76 1.05 -10.67 9.87
N SER A 77 1.20 -10.45 8.56
CA SER A 77 2.12 -11.18 7.70
C SER A 77 2.44 -10.37 6.46
N VAL A 78 3.42 -10.84 5.66
CA VAL A 78 3.69 -10.24 4.35
C VAL A 78 2.48 -10.29 3.43
N ILE A 79 1.72 -11.39 3.46
CA ILE A 79 0.54 -11.59 2.62
C ILE A 79 -0.54 -10.54 2.93
N ASP A 80 -0.73 -10.24 4.21
CA ASP A 80 -1.68 -9.22 4.67
C ASP A 80 -1.36 -7.84 4.07
N GLY A 81 -0.09 -7.43 4.10
CA GLY A 81 0.29 -6.17 3.46
C GLY A 81 0.25 -6.23 1.94
N LEU A 82 0.70 -7.31 1.30
CA LEU A 82 0.61 -7.45 -0.16
C LEU A 82 -0.84 -7.39 -0.66
N ASN A 83 -1.79 -7.93 0.10
CA ASN A 83 -3.21 -7.81 -0.22
C ASN A 83 -3.67 -6.35 -0.15
N LEU A 84 -3.24 -5.59 0.86
CA LEU A 84 -3.52 -4.14 0.92
C LEU A 84 -2.96 -3.42 -0.32
N PHE A 85 -1.70 -3.67 -0.68
CA PHE A 85 -1.10 -3.10 -1.90
C PHE A 85 -1.90 -3.48 -3.15
N PHE A 86 -2.39 -4.72 -3.25
CA PHE A 86 -3.20 -5.19 -4.37
C PHE A 86 -4.56 -4.52 -4.48
N GLU A 87 -5.24 -4.33 -3.35
CA GLU A 87 -6.49 -3.56 -3.29
C GLU A 87 -6.26 -2.11 -3.76
N GLU A 88 -5.07 -1.58 -3.48
CA GLU A 88 -4.61 -0.23 -3.85
C GLU A 88 -4.04 -0.12 -5.26
N GLY A 89 -4.22 -1.16 -6.07
CA GLY A 89 -3.85 -1.14 -7.49
C GLY A 89 -2.37 -1.38 -7.77
N TRP A 90 -1.63 -1.96 -6.82
CA TRP A 90 -0.26 -2.43 -7.02
C TRP A 90 -0.21 -3.94 -7.22
N VAL A 91 0.63 -4.40 -8.14
CA VAL A 91 0.85 -5.83 -8.37
C VAL A 91 2.32 -6.15 -8.18
N VAL A 92 2.62 -7.31 -7.59
CA VAL A 92 3.99 -7.80 -7.51
C VAL A 92 4.48 -8.11 -8.92
N ASP A 93 5.51 -7.39 -9.36
CA ASP A 93 6.17 -7.58 -10.65
C ASP A 93 7.37 -8.52 -10.49
N GLN A 94 8.20 -8.31 -9.47
CA GLN A 94 9.39 -9.12 -9.17
C GLN A 94 9.60 -9.32 -7.68
N ILE A 95 10.29 -10.41 -7.34
CA ILE A 95 10.68 -10.75 -5.97
C ILE A 95 12.20 -10.96 -5.94
N TYR A 96 12.90 -10.22 -5.08
CA TYR A 96 14.33 -10.39 -4.85
C TYR A 96 14.56 -11.15 -3.56
N VAL A 97 15.36 -12.22 -3.62
CA VAL A 97 15.80 -12.95 -2.42
C VAL A 97 17.13 -12.38 -1.97
N MET A 98 17.18 -11.95 -0.72
CA MET A 98 18.34 -11.33 -0.08
C MET A 98 18.72 -12.08 1.19
N GLU A 99 19.92 -11.85 1.71
CA GLU A 99 20.37 -12.44 2.98
C GLU A 99 19.41 -12.13 4.14
N ARG A 100 18.76 -10.96 4.12
CA ARG A 100 17.84 -10.49 5.17
C ARG A 100 16.37 -10.85 4.92
N GLY A 101 16.03 -11.51 3.81
CA GLY A 101 14.66 -11.88 3.50
C GLY A 101 14.30 -11.70 2.03
N ARG A 102 13.12 -11.15 1.76
CA ARG A 102 12.58 -10.98 0.40
C ARG A 102 12.14 -9.53 0.21
N ARG A 103 12.50 -8.93 -0.91
CA ARG A 103 11.98 -7.64 -1.36
C ARG A 103 11.06 -7.81 -2.55
N TYR A 104 10.13 -6.89 -2.72
CA TYR A 104 9.11 -6.98 -3.75
C TYR A 104 9.11 -5.69 -4.55
N LEU A 105 9.36 -5.82 -5.86
CA LEU A 105 9.09 -4.75 -6.80
C LEU A 105 7.61 -4.80 -7.13
N LEU A 106 6.92 -3.70 -6.89
CA LEU A 106 5.52 -3.53 -7.25
C LEU A 106 5.41 -2.62 -8.47
N LYS A 107 4.41 -2.90 -9.30
CA LYS A 107 4.03 -2.11 -10.47
C LYS A 107 2.57 -1.68 -10.34
N ARG A 108 2.22 -0.48 -10.80
CA ARG A 108 0.81 -0.10 -10.90
C ARG A 108 0.06 -0.96 -11.92
N ARG A 109 -1.16 -1.36 -11.55
CA ARG A 109 -2.09 -2.10 -12.42
C ARG A 109 -2.75 -1.21 -13.47
N TYR A 110 -2.88 0.09 -13.19
CA TYR A 110 -3.54 1.10 -14.02
C TYR A 110 -2.74 2.41 -14.04
#